data_AF-A0AAD8CBW9-F1
#
_entry.id   AF-A0AAD8CBW9-F1
#
_cell.length_a   1.000
_cell.length_b   1.000
_cell.length_c   1.000
_cell.angle_alpha   90.00
_cell.angle_beta   90.00
_cell.angle_gamma   90.00
#
_symmetry.space_group_name_H-M   'P 1'
#
loop_
_entity.id
_entity.type
_entity.pdbx_description
1 polymer ?
#
loop_
_entity_poly.entity_id
_entity_poly.type
_entity_poly.pdbx_seq_one_letter_code
_entity_poly.pdbx_strand_id
1 'polypeptide(L)'
;MEARKMERKSYLGDKSLRSTASRDLGVGDKSLRSTASRDLGVGDEKKVKCGQVERKWTVDLVSGCTDLEATTTTTIVKMSSTTTTTTKSDQQPSLDSDSLTCSSAGSAGDSQLPSQPVMHTKQNEFMQINADPVVIQEGISQLTVNCTFTTDLKAEVATVMMMGLYRIRDQAPNYGKQEVAIVTRQKANDDVVGNLSVVRKFNVSGQYFLSISVKNPASKDAGIYKCSLIGSDTSKEPFIAAVTIPVAMFGDSFPLLPSIQAPLPDKKSNDGIMSDKPADFSKPLEEINSQLHALKSAVETVTQNVSALEKFRQNVENRLTNMKLLMFLEIVDTKTNYYISIFDFSHVKVAQATCELFGGYLAEIDSLEEFELVVNFFLGVFDQSGEDPSLPSDVTEGVLIGGTDEEDEGQWRTRFSPKNLPYIVWSSDSPSKDTSKNCLVMRKNAEWKMTDQPCQNPKSPTKFVCEVPNKK
;
A
#
# COMPACT_ATOMS: atom_id res chain seq x y z
N MET A 1 -32.87 54.94 3.72
CA MET A 1 -34.07 55.00 2.84
C MET A 1 -33.76 54.09 1.67
N GLU A 2 -34.38 52.96 1.41
CA GLU A 2 -35.64 52.35 1.83
C GLU A 2 -35.44 50.84 2.07
N ALA A 3 -36.28 50.29 2.94
CA ALA A 3 -36.36 48.89 3.30
C ALA A 3 -37.48 48.18 2.54
N ARG A 4 -37.35 46.86 2.31
CA ARG A 4 -38.37 45.78 2.19
C ARG A 4 -37.73 44.62 1.40
N LYS A 5 -37.97 43.33 1.64
CA LYS A 5 -39.01 42.62 2.39
C LYS A 5 -38.49 41.20 2.65
N MET A 6 -38.71 40.67 3.86
CA MET A 6 -38.59 39.25 4.19
C MET A 6 -39.75 38.47 3.58
N GLU A 7 -39.51 37.24 3.14
CA GLU A 7 -40.51 36.16 3.15
C GLU A 7 -39.93 34.91 3.82
N ARG A 8 -40.53 34.58 4.97
CA ARG A 8 -40.43 33.28 5.64
C ARG A 8 -41.44 32.33 4.98
N LYS A 9 -41.03 31.11 4.64
CA LYS A 9 -41.95 29.98 4.48
C LYS A 9 -41.75 29.01 5.63
N SER A 10 -42.76 28.98 6.50
CA SER A 10 -43.03 27.94 7.49
C SER A 10 -43.77 26.79 6.82
N TYR A 11 -43.37 25.54 7.08
CA TYR A 11 -44.23 24.38 6.93
C TYR A 11 -44.32 23.65 8.27
N LEU A 12 -45.56 23.54 8.75
CA LEU A 12 -46.05 22.80 9.91
C LEU A 12 -47.01 21.73 9.36
N GLY A 13 -47.07 20.56 10.01
CA GLY A 13 -48.05 19.50 9.75
C GLY A 13 -47.39 18.13 9.60
N ASP A 14 -47.07 17.34 10.64
CA ASP A 14 -47.83 16.75 11.77
C ASP A 14 -48.13 15.25 11.52
N LYS A 15 -47.69 14.44 12.51
CA LYS A 15 -48.09 13.11 12.98
C LYS A 15 -48.61 12.03 12.00
N SER A 16 -48.00 10.84 12.11
CA SER A 16 -48.74 9.64 12.53
C SER A 16 -47.81 8.54 13.04
N LEU A 17 -48.16 8.02 14.22
CA LEU A 17 -47.65 6.83 14.88
C LEU A 17 -47.78 5.56 14.01
N ARG A 18 -46.82 4.64 14.16
CA ARG A 18 -47.10 3.20 14.34
C ARG A 18 -45.89 2.50 14.97
N SER A 19 -46.04 2.20 16.25
CA SER A 19 -45.36 1.11 16.93
C SER A 19 -45.92 -0.22 16.41
N THR A 20 -45.03 -1.16 16.10
CA THR A 20 -45.40 -2.57 15.98
C THR A 20 -44.38 -3.37 16.78
N ALA A 21 -44.91 -4.01 17.83
CA ALA A 21 -44.23 -4.97 18.66
C ALA A 21 -44.15 -6.33 17.97
N SER A 22 -43.06 -7.04 18.28
CA SER A 22 -42.97 -8.47 18.66
C SER A 22 -43.78 -9.51 17.88
N ARG A 23 -43.05 -10.43 17.21
CA ARG A 23 -43.33 -11.84 16.80
C ARG A 23 -42.33 -12.16 15.66
N ASP A 24 -41.56 -13.23 15.57
CA ASP A 24 -41.54 -14.54 16.21
C ASP A 24 -40.09 -15.08 16.21
N LEU A 25 -39.69 -15.74 17.31
CA LEU A 25 -38.51 -16.61 17.36
C LEU A 25 -38.93 -18.00 16.84
N GLY A 26 -38.51 -18.33 15.62
CA GLY A 26 -38.57 -19.68 15.08
C GLY A 26 -37.27 -20.43 15.35
N VAL A 27 -37.17 -21.08 16.51
CA VAL A 27 -36.13 -22.06 16.81
C VAL A 27 -36.43 -23.35 16.03
N GLY A 28 -35.60 -23.65 15.04
CA GLY A 28 -35.58 -24.92 14.33
C GLY A 28 -34.34 -25.71 14.73
N ASP A 29 -34.49 -26.58 15.72
CA ASP A 29 -33.50 -27.53 16.19
C ASP A 29 -33.35 -28.69 15.19
N LYS A 30 -32.14 -28.89 14.66
CA LYS A 30 -31.70 -30.16 14.05
C LYS A 30 -30.24 -30.42 14.42
N SER A 31 -30.07 -31.09 15.56
CA SER A 31 -29.08 -32.12 15.87
C SER A 31 -28.15 -32.57 14.73
N LEU A 32 -26.86 -32.26 14.95
CA LEU A 32 -25.66 -33.12 14.91
C LEU A 32 -25.56 -34.25 13.87
N ARG A 33 -24.50 -34.19 13.05
CA ARG A 33 -23.49 -35.27 13.01
C ARG A 33 -22.14 -34.78 12.47
N SER A 34 -21.15 -34.87 13.34
CA SER A 34 -19.72 -34.90 13.03
C SER A 34 -19.34 -36.27 12.44
N THR A 35 -18.53 -36.28 11.38
CA THR A 35 -17.58 -37.38 11.17
C THR A 35 -16.34 -36.88 10.43
N ALA A 36 -15.19 -37.22 11.00
CA ALA A 36 -13.87 -36.97 10.47
C ALA A 36 -13.48 -38.05 9.43
N SER A 37 -12.60 -37.62 8.51
CA SER A 37 -11.43 -38.32 7.92
C SER A 37 -11.53 -39.75 7.36
N ARG A 38 -10.90 -39.87 6.18
CA ARG A 38 -10.25 -41.02 5.52
C ARG A 38 -11.02 -41.93 4.54
N ASP A 39 -10.40 -41.98 3.37
CA ASP A 39 -10.11 -43.13 2.50
C ASP A 39 -11.14 -43.66 1.48
N LEU A 40 -10.67 -43.58 0.22
CA LEU A 40 -10.73 -44.56 -0.87
C LEU A 40 -12.11 -44.95 -1.46
N GLY A 41 -12.26 -44.65 -2.76
CA GLY A 41 -12.68 -45.69 -3.72
C GLY A 41 -13.83 -45.36 -4.67
N VAL A 42 -13.47 -45.24 -5.95
CA VAL A 42 -14.02 -45.95 -7.13
C VAL A 42 -15.55 -45.91 -7.43
N GLY A 43 -15.86 -45.56 -8.69
CA GLY A 43 -17.11 -45.85 -9.42
C GLY A 43 -17.99 -44.60 -9.59
N ASP A 44 -18.49 -44.19 -10.76
CA ASP A 44 -18.81 -44.96 -11.96
C ASP A 44 -18.72 -44.14 -13.26
N GLU A 45 -18.41 -44.89 -14.31
CA GLU A 45 -18.45 -44.54 -15.72
C GLU A 45 -19.85 -44.07 -16.17
N LYS A 46 -19.91 -42.99 -16.96
CA LYS A 46 -20.89 -42.87 -18.05
C LYS A 46 -20.22 -42.42 -19.34
N LYS A 47 -20.18 -43.36 -20.28
CA LYS A 47 -19.79 -43.22 -21.68
C LYS A 47 -20.72 -42.25 -22.41
N VAL A 48 -20.15 -41.26 -23.09
CA VAL A 48 -20.73 -40.67 -24.32
C VAL A 48 -19.58 -40.46 -25.31
N LYS A 49 -19.67 -41.14 -26.47
CA LYS A 49 -18.81 -40.96 -27.64
C LYS A 49 -19.41 -39.87 -28.54
N CYS A 50 -18.57 -39.00 -29.10
CA CYS A 50 -18.35 -38.83 -30.56
C CYS A 50 -17.51 -37.58 -30.86
N GLY A 51 -16.55 -37.72 -31.78
CA GLY A 51 -16.02 -36.62 -32.60
C GLY A 51 -14.55 -36.22 -32.41
N GLN A 52 -13.61 -37.06 -32.89
CA GLN A 52 -12.24 -36.62 -33.21
C GLN A 52 -12.23 -35.91 -34.58
N VAL A 53 -11.60 -34.75 -34.64
CA VAL A 53 -11.11 -34.14 -35.88
C VAL A 53 -9.59 -34.06 -35.76
N GLU A 54 -8.89 -34.90 -36.54
CA GLU A 54 -7.45 -34.81 -36.74
C GLU A 54 -7.14 -33.69 -37.74
N ARG A 55 -6.17 -32.83 -37.43
CA ARG A 55 -5.46 -32.02 -38.45
C ARG A 55 -4.00 -32.43 -38.44
N LYS A 56 -3.55 -32.89 -39.61
CA LYS A 56 -2.20 -33.32 -39.95
C LYS A 56 -1.49 -32.14 -40.60
N TRP A 57 -0.28 -31.79 -40.16
CA TRP A 57 0.61 -30.88 -40.88
C TRP A 57 1.79 -31.67 -41.42
N THR A 58 2.04 -31.55 -42.71
CA THR A 58 3.21 -32.06 -43.43
C THR A 58 4.27 -30.95 -43.51
N VAL A 59 5.53 -31.30 -43.25
CA VAL A 59 6.71 -30.44 -43.42
C VAL A 59 7.48 -30.97 -44.62
N ASP A 60 7.64 -30.15 -45.67
CA ASP A 60 8.53 -30.43 -46.79
C ASP A 60 9.90 -29.79 -46.52
N LEU A 61 10.94 -30.61 -46.50
CA LEU A 61 12.35 -30.23 -46.49
C LEU A 61 12.92 -30.52 -47.88
N VAL A 62 13.31 -29.48 -48.61
CA VAL A 62 14.06 -29.60 -49.87
C VAL A 62 15.53 -29.36 -49.58
N SER A 63 16.34 -30.40 -49.75
CA SER A 63 17.81 -30.35 -49.73
C SER A 63 18.36 -30.24 -51.15
N GLY A 64 19.30 -29.34 -51.39
CA GLY A 64 20.12 -29.30 -52.60
C GLY A 64 21.59 -29.12 -52.23
N CYS A 65 22.41 -30.11 -52.58
CA CYS A 65 23.87 -30.08 -52.53
C CYS A 65 24.43 -29.60 -53.87
N THR A 66 25.54 -28.84 -53.86
CA THR A 66 26.61 -28.91 -54.88
C THR A 66 27.93 -28.32 -54.36
N ASP A 67 28.95 -29.17 -54.34
CA ASP A 67 30.39 -29.06 -54.71
C ASP A 67 31.19 -27.77 -54.41
N LEU A 68 32.24 -27.82 -53.58
CA LEU A 68 33.64 -28.27 -53.80
C LEU A 68 34.45 -27.39 -54.77
N GLU A 69 35.37 -26.58 -54.24
CA GLU A 69 36.76 -26.55 -54.69
C GLU A 69 37.68 -25.85 -53.67
N ALA A 70 38.86 -26.42 -53.50
CA ALA A 70 39.89 -26.00 -52.58
C ALA A 70 40.99 -25.26 -53.35
N THR A 71 41.58 -24.20 -52.77
CA THR A 71 43.00 -23.94 -52.99
C THR A 71 43.65 -23.14 -51.88
N THR A 72 44.83 -23.61 -51.55
CA THR A 72 45.72 -23.28 -50.44
C THR A 72 46.66 -22.14 -50.81
N THR A 73 47.36 -21.59 -49.81
CA THR A 73 48.78 -21.14 -49.83
C THR A 73 49.03 -19.62 -49.69
N THR A 74 49.31 -19.22 -48.43
CA THR A 74 50.59 -18.61 -47.96
C THR A 74 50.90 -17.12 -48.20
N THR A 75 50.82 -16.39 -47.08
CA THR A 75 51.87 -15.56 -46.43
C THR A 75 52.62 -14.49 -47.24
N ILE A 76 52.59 -13.23 -46.76
CA ILE A 76 53.73 -12.48 -46.16
C ILE A 76 53.32 -11.03 -45.82
N VAL A 77 53.27 -10.76 -44.52
CA VAL A 77 53.80 -9.62 -43.74
C VAL A 77 54.38 -8.42 -44.53
N LYS A 78 53.89 -7.17 -44.30
CA LYS A 78 54.49 -6.13 -43.43
C LYS A 78 53.97 -4.69 -43.73
N MET A 79 53.47 -4.05 -42.67
CA MET A 79 53.72 -2.67 -42.19
C MET A 79 53.61 -1.43 -43.11
N SER A 80 52.73 -0.54 -42.64
CA SER A 80 52.99 0.86 -42.22
C SER A 80 52.67 2.04 -43.18
N SER A 81 51.81 2.89 -42.60
CA SER A 81 51.87 4.35 -42.45
C SER A 81 51.48 5.32 -43.58
N THR A 82 50.61 6.25 -43.13
CA THR A 82 50.56 7.72 -43.36
C THR A 82 49.97 8.29 -44.65
N THR A 83 48.73 8.78 -44.49
CA THR A 83 48.20 10.12 -44.84
C THR A 83 49.05 11.08 -45.68
N THR A 84 48.53 11.55 -46.83
CA THR A 84 48.09 12.96 -47.05
C THR A 84 47.38 13.19 -48.42
N THR A 85 46.16 13.74 -48.33
CA THR A 85 45.46 14.79 -49.13
C THR A 85 45.42 14.87 -50.68
N THR A 86 44.19 15.21 -51.13
CA THR A 86 43.71 15.90 -52.38
C THR A 86 43.75 15.11 -53.70
N THR A 87 42.70 14.97 -54.53
CA THR A 87 41.57 15.86 -54.92
C THR A 87 40.48 15.08 -55.69
N LYS A 88 39.20 15.46 -55.52
CA LYS A 88 37.99 15.35 -56.41
C LYS A 88 37.80 14.16 -57.37
N SER A 89 36.67 13.44 -57.22
CA SER A 89 35.57 13.31 -58.21
C SER A 89 34.69 12.08 -57.93
N ASP A 90 33.38 12.31 -57.75
CA ASP A 90 32.19 11.48 -58.02
C ASP A 90 32.23 9.94 -57.85
N GLN A 91 31.44 9.43 -56.90
CA GLN A 91 30.44 8.35 -57.06
C GLN A 91 29.80 7.95 -55.71
N GLN A 92 28.47 7.95 -55.63
CA GLN A 92 27.67 7.15 -54.67
C GLN A 92 27.85 5.66 -54.99
N PRO A 93 27.83 4.71 -54.02
CA PRO A 93 26.60 4.41 -53.27
C PRO A 93 26.76 3.84 -51.83
N SER A 94 25.60 3.70 -51.19
CA SER A 94 25.16 2.67 -50.22
C SER A 94 26.01 2.33 -48.99
N LEU A 95 25.39 2.63 -47.84
CA LEU A 95 25.64 2.10 -46.51
C LEU A 95 25.49 0.57 -46.48
N ASP A 96 26.54 -0.14 -46.08
CA ASP A 96 26.44 -1.47 -45.51
C ASP A 96 26.63 -1.39 -44.00
N SER A 97 25.65 -1.95 -43.32
CA SER A 97 25.52 -2.10 -41.87
C SER A 97 26.38 -3.24 -41.35
N ASP A 98 27.23 -2.95 -40.37
CA ASP A 98 27.88 -3.94 -39.52
C ASP A 98 26.83 -4.73 -38.72
N SER A 99 26.59 -5.99 -39.12
CA SER A 99 25.83 -6.94 -38.32
C SER A 99 26.77 -7.64 -37.32
N LEU A 100 26.56 -7.33 -36.05
CA LEU A 100 27.07 -8.04 -34.89
C LEU A 100 26.79 -9.55 -34.96
N THR A 101 27.80 -10.32 -34.60
CA THR A 101 27.74 -11.77 -34.38
C THR A 101 26.91 -12.10 -33.13
N CYS A 102 25.80 -12.82 -33.31
CA CYS A 102 25.11 -13.52 -32.24
C CYS A 102 25.64 -14.96 -32.11
N SER A 103 26.36 -15.22 -31.03
CA SER A 103 26.69 -16.58 -30.57
C SER A 103 25.47 -17.18 -29.87
N SER A 104 24.83 -18.17 -30.49
CA SER A 104 23.78 -18.99 -29.86
C SER A 104 24.42 -20.19 -29.17
N ALA A 105 24.59 -20.11 -27.84
CA ALA A 105 24.79 -21.27 -26.98
C ALA A 105 23.45 -21.59 -26.30
N GLY A 106 22.83 -22.69 -26.74
CA GLY A 106 21.62 -23.23 -26.12
C GLY A 106 21.93 -23.84 -24.76
N SER A 107 21.22 -23.37 -23.74
CA SER A 107 21.04 -24.09 -22.48
C SER A 107 19.59 -23.90 -22.05
N ALA A 108 18.83 -25.00 -22.04
CA ALA A 108 17.50 -25.06 -21.48
C ALA A 108 17.62 -24.99 -19.95
N GLY A 109 17.53 -23.77 -19.42
CA GLY A 109 17.40 -23.50 -17.99
C GLY A 109 15.94 -23.28 -17.63
N ASP A 110 15.44 -24.09 -16.69
CA ASP A 110 14.14 -23.93 -16.04
C ASP A 110 13.95 -22.47 -15.60
N SER A 111 12.93 -21.82 -16.16
CA SER A 111 12.55 -20.46 -15.83
C SER A 111 11.83 -20.44 -14.48
N GLN A 112 12.60 -20.36 -13.40
CA GLN A 112 12.06 -19.94 -12.10
C GLN A 112 11.59 -18.48 -12.21
N LEU A 113 10.32 -18.25 -11.86
CA LEU A 113 9.78 -16.91 -11.68
C LEU A 113 10.70 -16.09 -10.75
N PRO A 114 10.94 -14.79 -11.04
CA PRO A 114 11.73 -13.93 -10.17
C PRO A 114 11.09 -13.91 -8.78
N SER A 115 11.85 -14.32 -7.77
CA SER A 115 11.44 -14.26 -6.37
C SER A 115 11.09 -12.82 -6.01
N GLN A 116 9.89 -12.61 -5.47
CA GLN A 116 9.47 -11.28 -5.00
C GLN A 116 10.43 -10.76 -3.93
N PRO A 117 10.73 -9.45 -3.90
CA PRO A 117 11.61 -8.87 -2.89
C PRO A 117 11.01 -9.10 -1.50
N VAL A 118 11.74 -9.80 -0.64
CA VAL A 118 11.35 -10.08 0.74
C VAL A 118 11.79 -8.89 1.58
N MET A 119 10.85 -8.12 2.14
CA MET A 119 11.20 -7.06 3.08
C MET A 119 11.52 -7.63 4.46
N HIS A 120 12.72 -7.35 4.95
CA HIS A 120 13.16 -7.74 6.28
C HIS A 120 12.80 -6.65 7.31
N THR A 121 12.01 -7.02 8.33
CA THR A 121 11.82 -6.19 9.52
C THR A 121 12.98 -6.47 10.48
N LYS A 122 13.99 -5.59 10.54
CA LYS A 122 15.11 -5.71 11.48
C LYS A 122 14.71 -5.17 12.85
N GLN A 123 15.24 -5.78 13.92
CA GLN A 123 14.97 -5.34 15.30
C GLN A 123 15.46 -3.90 15.52
N ASN A 124 14.70 -3.15 16.33
CA ASN A 124 14.78 -1.69 16.54
C ASN A 124 16.03 -1.20 17.31
N GLU A 125 17.12 -1.95 17.39
CA GLU A 125 18.25 -1.61 18.27
C GLU A 125 18.94 -0.27 17.90
N PHE A 126 18.78 0.19 16.66
CA PHE A 126 19.45 1.39 16.13
C PHE A 126 18.59 2.66 16.18
N MET A 127 17.32 2.54 16.54
CA MET A 127 16.39 3.67 16.60
C MET A 127 15.83 3.84 18.00
N GLN A 128 15.93 5.05 18.52
CA GLN A 128 15.43 5.39 19.84
C GLN A 128 14.45 6.55 19.72
N ILE A 129 13.39 6.50 20.53
CA ILE A 129 12.44 7.59 20.66
C ILE A 129 12.28 7.89 22.15
N ASN A 130 12.44 9.16 22.52
CA ASN A 130 12.31 9.64 23.88
C ASN A 130 11.31 10.80 23.89
N ALA A 131 10.51 10.89 24.95
CA ALA A 131 9.56 11.97 25.16
C ALA A 131 9.77 12.53 26.56
N ASP A 132 9.82 13.86 26.66
CA ASP A 132 10.01 14.57 27.92
C ASP A 132 9.07 15.78 28.02
N PRO A 133 8.11 15.81 28.97
CA PRO A 133 7.74 14.72 29.85
C PRO A 133 6.86 13.68 29.13
N VAL A 134 6.85 12.44 29.61
CA VAL A 134 5.90 11.40 29.16
C VAL A 134 4.47 11.61 29.68
N VAL A 135 4.30 12.45 30.70
CA VAL A 135 3.01 12.90 31.22
C VAL A 135 2.96 14.41 31.13
N ILE A 136 2.05 14.94 30.32
CA ILE A 136 1.91 16.37 30.07
C ILE A 136 0.78 16.96 30.89
N GLN A 137 0.99 18.17 31.41
CA GLN A 137 -0.03 18.96 32.09
C GLN A 137 -0.35 20.21 31.26
N GLU A 138 -1.63 20.40 30.96
CA GLU A 138 -2.08 21.48 30.10
C GLU A 138 -1.64 22.85 30.63
N GLY A 139 -1.03 23.65 29.75
CA GLY A 139 -0.60 25.02 30.05
C GLY A 139 0.64 25.17 30.96
N ILE A 140 1.24 24.07 31.42
CA ILE A 140 2.40 24.10 32.34
C ILE A 140 3.62 23.41 31.73
N SER A 141 3.44 22.26 31.07
CA SER A 141 4.55 21.49 30.53
C SER A 141 5.08 22.06 29.21
N GLN A 142 6.28 21.62 28.82
CA GLN A 142 6.75 21.68 27.44
C GLN A 142 7.04 20.25 27.02
N LEU A 143 6.41 19.78 25.95
CA LEU A 143 6.61 18.41 25.46
C LEU A 143 7.70 18.41 24.39
N THR A 144 8.74 17.62 24.58
CA THR A 144 9.76 17.37 23.57
C THR A 144 9.78 15.91 23.21
N VAL A 145 9.65 15.57 21.93
CA VAL A 145 9.76 14.20 21.43
C VAL A 145 10.94 14.12 20.48
N ASN A 146 11.92 13.32 20.85
CA ASN A 146 13.18 13.13 20.16
C ASN A 146 13.21 11.74 19.55
N CYS A 147 13.32 11.67 18.23
CA CYS A 147 13.69 10.46 17.53
C CYS A 147 15.15 10.53 17.06
N THR A 148 15.95 9.58 17.52
CA THR A 148 17.36 9.42 17.15
C THR A 148 17.55 8.10 16.42
N PHE A 149 18.33 8.13 15.36
CA PHE A 149 18.85 6.94 14.71
C PHE A 149 20.37 7.08 14.56
N THR A 150 21.10 6.09 15.06
CA THR A 150 22.57 6.09 15.11
C THR A 150 23.11 4.91 14.33
N THR A 151 23.94 5.16 13.32
CA THR A 151 24.57 4.11 12.50
C THR A 151 25.83 3.50 13.12
N ASP A 152 26.14 3.79 14.39
CA ASP A 152 27.46 3.58 15.00
C ASP A 152 27.86 2.11 15.24
N LEU A 153 27.03 1.15 14.85
CA LEU A 153 27.29 -0.27 15.08
C LEU A 153 27.05 -1.06 13.78
N LYS A 154 28.14 -1.29 13.04
CA LYS A 154 28.26 -2.26 11.94
C LYS A 154 27.27 -2.06 10.76
N ALA A 155 27.53 -1.03 9.97
CA ALA A 155 27.50 -1.05 8.49
C ALA A 155 26.40 -1.84 7.74
N GLU A 156 25.16 -1.86 8.22
CA GLU A 156 24.02 -2.45 7.50
C GLU A 156 23.01 -1.41 7.00
N VAL A 157 23.27 -0.12 7.12
CA VAL A 157 22.39 0.93 6.58
C VAL A 157 23.19 1.79 5.61
N ALA A 158 22.93 1.65 4.32
CA ALA A 158 23.63 2.40 3.27
C ALA A 158 23.05 3.79 3.09
N THR A 159 21.72 3.92 3.13
CA THR A 159 21.06 5.20 2.86
C THR A 159 19.75 5.27 3.62
N VAL A 160 19.57 6.31 4.42
CA VAL A 160 18.26 6.68 4.95
C VAL A 160 17.58 7.57 3.94
N MET A 161 16.39 7.17 3.51
CA MET A 161 15.56 7.94 2.57
C MET A 161 14.66 8.92 3.32
N MET A 162 14.01 8.45 4.39
CA MET A 162 13.02 9.21 5.14
C MET A 162 13.03 8.84 6.61
N MET A 163 12.85 9.83 7.49
CA MET A 163 12.56 9.65 8.90
C MET A 163 11.34 10.49 9.26
N GLY A 164 10.26 9.85 9.68
CA GLY A 164 9.01 10.50 10.06
C GLY A 164 8.67 10.31 11.53
N LEU A 165 8.16 11.35 12.16
CA LEU A 165 7.58 11.34 13.49
C LEU A 165 6.07 11.63 13.39
N TYR A 166 5.28 10.66 13.81
CA TYR A 166 3.83 10.65 13.72
C TYR A 166 3.24 10.60 15.12
N ARG A 167 2.04 11.17 15.29
CA ARG A 167 1.23 11.00 16.50
C ARG A 167 -0.05 10.23 16.17
N ILE A 168 -0.29 9.17 16.93
CA ILE A 168 -1.48 8.31 16.87
C ILE A 168 -2.31 8.63 18.12
N ARG A 169 -3.61 8.91 17.95
CA ARG A 169 -4.51 9.23 19.08
C ARG A 169 -5.25 7.97 19.53
N ASP A 170 -5.25 7.70 20.83
CA ASP A 170 -5.65 6.40 21.39
C ASP A 170 -7.17 6.15 21.55
N GLN A 171 -8.06 7.06 21.13
CA GLN A 171 -9.46 6.99 21.61
C GLN A 171 -10.59 6.89 20.58
N ALA A 172 -10.34 6.59 19.30
CA ALA A 172 -11.43 6.14 18.42
C ALA A 172 -10.94 5.34 17.20
N PRO A 173 -11.67 4.29 16.77
CA PRO A 173 -11.28 3.43 15.63
C PRO A 173 -11.26 4.14 14.26
N ASN A 174 -11.59 5.44 14.17
CA ASN A 174 -11.82 6.15 12.91
C ASN A 174 -11.15 7.54 12.78
N TYR A 175 -10.16 7.91 13.61
CA TYR A 175 -9.47 9.21 13.43
C TYR A 175 -7.99 9.10 13.05
N GLY A 176 -7.64 9.98 12.10
CA GLY A 176 -6.44 9.97 11.30
C GLY A 176 -5.14 10.16 12.08
N LYS A 177 -4.10 9.54 11.54
CA LYS A 177 -2.72 9.82 11.93
C LYS A 177 -2.48 11.30 11.70
N GLN A 178 -1.95 11.99 12.70
CA GLN A 178 -1.45 13.33 12.50
C GLN A 178 0.04 13.24 12.25
N GLU A 179 0.45 13.60 11.04
CA GLU A 179 1.85 13.85 10.74
C GLU A 179 2.31 15.04 11.60
N VAL A 180 3.36 14.82 12.40
CA VAL A 180 3.91 15.88 13.27
C VAL A 180 5.16 16.48 12.64
N ALA A 181 6.04 15.62 12.12
CA ALA A 181 7.18 16.06 11.32
C ALA A 181 7.69 14.91 10.44
N ILE A 182 8.03 15.20 9.19
CA ILE A 182 8.78 14.29 8.31
C ILE A 182 10.07 14.96 7.87
N VAL A 183 11.19 14.31 8.11
CA VAL A 183 12.49 14.65 7.52
C VAL A 183 12.76 13.69 6.38
N THR A 184 12.89 14.23 5.17
CA THR A 184 13.51 13.53 4.05
C THR A 184 14.94 14.01 3.92
N ARG A 185 15.80 13.24 3.24
CA ARG A 185 17.19 13.63 2.94
C ARG A 185 17.32 15.03 2.31
N GLN A 186 16.25 15.51 1.68
CA GLN A 186 16.21 16.76 0.92
C GLN A 186 15.69 17.97 1.72
N LYS A 187 15.00 17.77 2.86
CA LYS A 187 14.40 18.87 3.63
C LYS A 187 14.88 18.88 5.09
N ALA A 188 16.06 19.45 5.28
CA ALA A 188 16.69 19.65 6.60
C ALA A 188 16.45 21.04 7.20
N ASN A 189 15.56 21.87 6.65
CA ASN A 189 15.26 23.17 7.23
C ASN A 189 14.40 23.02 8.49
N ASP A 190 14.75 23.77 9.54
CA ASP A 190 13.95 23.91 10.74
C ASP A 190 12.63 24.64 10.38
N ASP A 191 11.52 23.92 10.44
CA ASP A 191 10.19 24.46 10.19
C ASP A 191 9.49 24.70 11.55
N VAL A 192 8.96 25.92 11.74
CA VAL A 192 8.06 26.23 12.87
C VAL A 192 6.64 26.24 12.34
N VAL A 193 5.83 25.26 12.78
CA VAL A 193 4.41 25.14 12.39
C VAL A 193 3.54 25.42 13.61
N GLY A 194 3.14 26.68 13.78
CA GLY A 194 2.34 27.12 14.93
C GLY A 194 3.09 27.00 16.26
N ASN A 195 2.53 26.25 17.22
CA ASN A 195 3.15 26.01 18.54
C ASN A 195 4.20 24.88 18.53
N LEU A 196 4.41 24.26 17.37
CA LEU A 196 5.36 23.17 17.16
C LEU A 196 6.65 23.74 16.57
N SER A 197 7.75 23.62 17.30
CA SER A 197 9.09 23.81 16.72
C SER A 197 9.65 22.45 16.34
N VAL A 198 10.00 22.26 15.08
CA VAL A 198 10.64 21.04 14.58
C VAL A 198 12.13 21.32 14.40
N VAL A 199 12.97 20.62 15.14
CA VAL A 199 14.43 20.68 14.99
C VAL A 199 14.88 19.44 14.24
N ARG A 200 15.57 19.65 13.12
CA ARG A 200 16.03 18.57 12.25
C ARG A 200 17.53 18.62 12.18
N LYS A 201 18.20 17.50 12.45
CA LYS A 201 19.65 17.42 12.27
C LYS A 201 20.02 16.15 11.52
N PHE A 202 20.56 16.37 10.34
CA PHE A 202 21.25 15.36 9.56
C PHE A 202 22.75 15.58 9.76
N ASN A 203 23.43 14.68 10.45
CA ASN A 203 24.89 14.74 10.55
C ASN A 203 25.51 13.79 9.50
N VAL A 204 26.48 14.28 8.74
CA VAL A 204 27.32 13.47 7.85
C VAL A 204 28.02 12.31 8.57
N SER A 205 28.13 12.39 9.90
CA SER A 205 28.58 11.28 10.76
C SER A 205 27.58 10.11 10.89
N GLY A 206 26.48 10.11 10.15
CA GLY A 206 25.49 9.01 10.17
C GLY A 206 24.51 9.05 11.35
N GLN A 207 24.42 10.18 12.03
CA GLN A 207 23.42 10.40 13.08
C GLN A 207 22.25 11.20 12.52
N TYR A 208 21.07 10.61 12.63
CA TYR A 208 19.81 11.18 12.18
C TYR A 208 19.00 11.55 13.41
N PHE A 209 18.59 12.81 13.48
CA PHE A 209 17.84 13.35 14.60
C PHE A 209 16.63 14.14 14.11
N LEU A 210 15.46 13.77 14.63
CA LEU A 210 14.21 14.51 14.45
C LEU A 210 13.63 14.78 15.83
N SER A 211 13.58 16.05 16.19
CA SER A 211 12.98 16.51 17.43
C SER A 211 11.82 17.44 17.16
N ILE A 212 10.78 17.27 17.95
CA ILE A 212 9.68 18.23 18.02
C ILE A 212 9.61 18.77 19.42
N SER A 213 9.28 20.05 19.54
CA SER A 213 8.95 20.66 20.83
C SER A 213 7.63 21.40 20.73
N VAL A 214 6.71 21.08 21.63
CA VAL A 214 5.38 21.66 21.74
C VAL A 214 5.34 22.51 23.00
N LYS A 215 5.18 23.83 22.82
CA LYS A 215 4.96 24.75 23.95
C LYS A 215 3.51 24.70 24.39
N ASN A 216 3.27 24.58 25.69
CA ASN A 216 1.93 24.50 26.30
C ASN A 216 1.10 23.37 25.66
N PRO A 217 1.55 22.10 25.75
CA PRO A 217 0.83 20.98 25.16
C PRO A 217 -0.55 20.85 25.82
N ALA A 218 -1.54 20.45 25.02
CA ALA A 218 -2.92 20.24 25.47
C ALA A 218 -3.33 18.77 25.31
N SER A 219 -4.58 18.42 25.65
CA SER A 219 -5.11 17.06 25.47
C SER A 219 -4.95 16.49 24.06
N LYS A 220 -5.01 17.37 23.04
CA LYS A 220 -4.76 17.00 21.63
C LYS A 220 -3.33 16.53 21.37
N ASP A 221 -2.40 16.82 22.27
CA ASP A 221 -0.98 16.51 22.16
C ASP A 221 -0.57 15.22 22.88
N ALA A 222 -1.47 14.62 23.65
CA ALA A 222 -1.31 13.25 24.13
C ALA A 222 -1.59 12.22 23.02
N GLY A 223 -1.00 11.04 23.18
CA GLY A 223 -1.13 9.90 22.27
C GLY A 223 0.15 9.09 22.16
N ILE A 224 0.16 8.14 21.22
CA ILE A 224 1.34 7.33 20.91
C ILE A 224 2.12 8.05 19.81
N TYR A 225 3.32 8.49 20.15
CA TYR A 225 4.27 9.00 19.17
C TYR A 225 5.00 7.83 18.53
N LYS A 226 5.04 7.79 17.20
CA LYS A 226 5.72 6.78 16.40
C LYS A 226 6.80 7.44 15.57
N CYS A 227 8.06 7.07 15.78
CA CYS A 227 9.11 7.36 14.82
C CYS A 227 9.22 6.21 13.83
N SER A 228 9.37 6.51 12.55
CA SER A 228 9.59 5.52 11.48
C SER A 228 10.73 5.98 10.59
N LEU A 229 11.62 5.05 10.28
CA LEU A 229 12.75 5.24 9.40
C LEU A 229 12.56 4.33 8.19
N ILE A 230 12.74 4.89 7.00
CA ILE A 230 12.77 4.17 5.73
C ILE A 230 14.14 4.41 5.11
N GLY A 231 14.80 3.32 4.73
CA GLY A 231 16.10 3.39 4.08
C GLY A 231 16.39 2.12 3.29
N SER A 232 17.64 2.00 2.86
CA SER A 232 18.18 0.78 2.26
C SER A 232 19.42 0.31 3.01
N ASP A 233 19.60 -0.99 3.09
CA ASP A 233 20.80 -1.59 3.64
C ASP A 233 21.97 -1.55 2.66
N THR A 234 23.12 -2.10 3.06
CA THR A 234 24.32 -2.19 2.21
C THR A 234 24.17 -3.06 0.97
N SER A 235 23.18 -3.97 0.96
CA SER A 235 22.78 -4.74 -0.21
C SER A 235 21.81 -3.97 -1.12
N LYS A 236 21.48 -2.72 -0.77
CA LYS A 236 20.44 -1.88 -1.39
C LYS A 236 19.02 -2.43 -1.23
N GLU A 237 18.81 -3.37 -0.32
CA GLU A 237 17.46 -3.83 -0.01
C GLU A 237 16.76 -2.81 0.89
N PRO A 238 15.48 -2.48 0.60
CA PRO A 238 14.74 -1.55 1.44
C PRO A 238 14.48 -2.15 2.82
N PHE A 239 14.67 -1.36 3.87
CA PHE A 239 14.31 -1.73 5.23
C PHE A 239 13.55 -0.62 5.92
N ILE A 240 12.85 -1.01 6.97
CA ILE A 240 12.05 -0.13 7.81
C ILE A 240 12.33 -0.42 9.26
N ALA A 241 12.52 0.64 10.04
CA ALA A 241 12.54 0.58 11.49
C ALA A 241 11.46 1.49 12.06
N ALA A 242 10.80 1.08 13.14
CA ALA A 242 9.72 1.85 13.75
C ALA A 242 9.71 1.66 15.27
N VAL A 243 9.74 2.76 16.03
CA VAL A 243 9.65 2.74 17.50
C VAL A 243 8.57 3.70 17.97
N THR A 244 7.93 3.38 19.09
CA THR A 244 6.82 4.14 19.64
C THR A 244 7.04 4.51 21.11
N ILE A 245 6.54 5.66 21.54
CA ILE A 245 6.46 6.07 22.94
C ILE A 245 5.09 6.69 23.26
N PRO A 246 4.41 6.26 24.33
CA PRO A 246 3.17 6.90 24.77
C PRO A 246 3.47 8.21 25.51
N VAL A 247 2.63 9.21 25.27
CA VAL A 247 2.57 10.47 26.03
C VAL A 247 1.14 10.64 26.54
N ALA A 248 0.94 10.70 27.85
CA ALA A 248 -0.38 10.84 28.47
C ALA A 248 -0.64 12.25 29.01
N MET A 249 -1.91 12.60 29.17
CA MET A 249 -2.29 13.75 29.99
C MET A 249 -2.23 13.39 31.48
N PHE A 250 -1.83 14.36 32.30
CA PHE A 250 -1.99 14.26 33.75
C PHE A 250 -3.48 14.11 34.10
N GLY A 251 -3.83 13.03 34.79
CA GLY A 251 -5.22 12.70 35.14
C GLY A 251 -5.84 11.60 34.27
N ASP A 252 -5.26 11.28 33.11
CA ASP A 252 -5.64 10.09 32.35
C ASP A 252 -5.05 8.86 33.04
N SER A 253 -5.89 8.09 33.72
CA SER A 253 -5.51 6.79 34.24
C SER A 253 -5.23 5.85 33.07
N PHE A 254 -3.95 5.61 32.75
CA PHE A 254 -3.58 4.46 31.94
C PHE A 254 -4.15 3.20 32.60
N PRO A 255 -4.82 2.30 31.87
CA PRO A 255 -5.25 1.02 32.43
C PRO A 255 -4.02 0.17 32.74
N LEU A 256 -3.46 0.36 33.94
CA LEU A 256 -2.63 -0.65 34.57
C LEU A 256 -3.56 -1.85 34.83
N LEU A 257 -3.30 -2.92 34.08
CA LEU A 257 -3.80 -4.31 34.19
C LEU A 257 -4.94 -4.57 35.20
N PRO A 258 -6.09 -5.14 34.77
CA PRO A 258 -7.20 -5.43 35.66
C PRO A 258 -6.87 -6.59 36.62
N SER A 259 -6.76 -6.28 37.91
CA SER A 259 -6.88 -7.27 38.99
C SER A 259 -8.29 -7.20 39.59
N ILE A 260 -9.18 -8.11 39.19
CA ILE A 260 -10.46 -8.33 39.90
C ILE A 260 -10.79 -9.83 39.89
N GLN A 261 -10.54 -10.49 41.03
CA GLN A 261 -11.32 -11.63 41.50
C GLN A 261 -12.09 -11.16 42.74
N ALA A 262 -13.42 -11.20 42.68
CA ALA A 262 -14.28 -11.05 43.85
C ALA A 262 -15.05 -12.37 44.06
N PRO A 263 -15.02 -12.98 45.26
CA PRO A 263 -15.79 -14.18 45.58
C PRO A 263 -17.28 -13.85 45.75
N LEU A 264 -18.14 -14.72 45.22
CA LEU A 264 -19.58 -14.70 45.43
C LEU A 264 -19.93 -15.05 46.89
N PRO A 265 -20.96 -14.42 47.50
CA PRO A 265 -21.40 -14.74 48.86
C PRO A 265 -22.32 -15.97 48.89
N ASP A 266 -22.06 -16.84 49.86
CA ASP A 266 -22.86 -18.02 50.22
C ASP A 266 -24.29 -17.66 50.63
N LYS A 267 -25.28 -18.25 49.97
CA LYS A 267 -26.69 -18.18 50.35
C LYS A 267 -27.02 -19.24 51.37
N LYS A 268 -27.29 -18.80 52.60
CA LYS A 268 -27.83 -19.60 53.70
C LYS A 268 -29.29 -20.01 53.47
N SER A 269 -29.57 -21.22 53.91
CA SER A 269 -30.83 -21.97 53.99
C SER A 269 -31.95 -21.25 54.76
N ASN A 270 -33.18 -21.38 54.25
CA ASN A 270 -34.39 -21.30 55.07
C ASN A 270 -35.26 -22.52 54.72
N ASP A 271 -35.31 -23.46 55.66
CA ASP A 271 -36.21 -24.61 55.66
C ASP A 271 -37.57 -24.21 56.24
N GLY A 272 -38.65 -24.61 55.57
CA GLY A 272 -39.99 -24.48 56.11
C GLY A 272 -41.09 -24.92 55.15
N ILE A 273 -41.55 -26.16 55.36
CA ILE A 273 -42.97 -26.56 55.28
C ILE A 273 -43.56 -26.76 53.86
N MET A 274 -43.69 -28.02 53.42
CA MET A 274 -44.98 -28.71 53.17
C MET A 274 -44.74 -30.11 52.58
N SER A 275 -45.33 -31.11 53.22
CA SER A 275 -45.20 -32.53 52.91
C SER A 275 -46.40 -32.97 52.06
N ASP A 276 -46.26 -32.80 50.74
CA ASP A 276 -47.02 -33.57 49.75
C ASP A 276 -45.99 -34.12 48.78
N LYS A 277 -45.87 -35.45 48.71
CA LYS A 277 -44.89 -36.18 47.90
C LYS A 277 -44.89 -35.63 46.46
N PRO A 278 -43.91 -34.81 46.07
CA PRO A 278 -43.83 -34.34 44.70
C PRO A 278 -43.43 -35.53 43.83
N ALA A 279 -43.99 -35.62 42.64
CA ALA A 279 -43.51 -36.52 41.62
C ALA A 279 -41.99 -36.40 41.46
N ASP A 280 -41.32 -37.49 41.08
CA ASP A 280 -39.87 -37.60 40.92
C ASP A 280 -39.33 -36.62 39.86
N PHE A 281 -39.18 -35.34 40.23
CA PHE A 281 -38.61 -34.26 39.42
C PHE A 281 -37.07 -34.24 39.43
N SER A 282 -36.43 -35.24 40.06
CA SER A 282 -34.96 -35.29 40.18
C SER A 282 -34.27 -35.44 38.82
N LYS A 283 -34.81 -36.31 37.95
CA LYS A 283 -34.21 -36.60 36.63
C LYS A 283 -34.28 -35.42 35.65
N PRO A 284 -35.42 -34.72 35.45
CA PRO A 284 -35.46 -33.54 34.58
C PRO A 284 -34.53 -32.42 35.07
N LEU A 285 -34.34 -32.28 36.38
CA LEU A 285 -33.48 -31.25 36.96
C LEU A 285 -31.99 -31.53 36.71
N GLU A 286 -31.56 -32.79 36.82
CA GLU A 286 -30.19 -33.20 36.49
C GLU A 286 -29.87 -32.97 35.01
N GLU A 287 -30.81 -33.31 34.12
CA GLU A 287 -30.66 -33.07 32.68
C GLU A 287 -30.56 -31.57 32.36
N ILE A 288 -31.41 -30.73 32.96
CA ILE A 288 -31.35 -29.27 32.78
C ILE A 288 -30.02 -28.70 33.27
N ASN A 289 -29.50 -29.17 34.41
CA ASN A 289 -28.21 -28.71 34.92
C ASN A 289 -27.05 -29.13 34.00
N SER A 290 -27.08 -30.34 33.46
CA SER A 290 -26.11 -30.81 32.47
C SER A 290 -26.11 -29.93 31.21
N GLN A 291 -27.30 -29.65 30.67
CA GLN A 291 -27.46 -28.78 29.51
C GLN A 291 -27.00 -27.34 29.79
N LEU A 292 -27.29 -26.81 30.98
CA LEU A 292 -26.86 -25.47 31.39
C LEU A 292 -25.33 -25.37 31.47
N HIS A 293 -24.65 -26.39 31.99
CA HIS A 293 -23.19 -26.45 32.02
C HIS A 293 -22.59 -26.54 30.62
N ALA A 294 -23.17 -27.37 29.74
CA ALA A 294 -22.74 -27.47 28.34
C ALA A 294 -22.90 -26.13 27.60
N LEU A 295 -24.05 -25.45 27.78
CA LEU A 295 -24.31 -24.15 27.19
C LEU A 295 -23.33 -23.09 27.70
N LYS A 296 -23.05 -23.07 29.01
CA LYS A 296 -22.07 -22.15 29.60
C LYS A 296 -20.68 -22.34 28.99
N SER A 297 -20.23 -23.59 28.87
CA SER A 297 -18.95 -23.91 28.23
C SER A 297 -18.91 -23.50 26.76
N ALA A 298 -20.01 -23.68 26.01
CA ALA A 298 -20.11 -23.23 24.63
C ALA A 298 -20.04 -21.70 24.50
N VAL A 299 -20.72 -20.96 25.38
CA VAL A 299 -20.67 -19.49 25.41
C VAL A 299 -19.26 -18.98 25.73
N GLU A 300 -18.57 -19.60 26.69
CA GLU A 300 -17.18 -19.28 27.02
C GLU A 300 -16.25 -19.52 25.82
N THR A 301 -16.44 -20.64 25.09
CA THR A 301 -15.68 -20.98 23.88
C THR A 301 -15.90 -19.95 22.76
N VAL A 302 -17.17 -19.58 22.50
CA VAL A 302 -17.50 -18.55 21.49
C VAL A 302 -16.89 -17.21 21.86
N THR A 303 -16.95 -16.82 23.14
CA THR A 303 -16.38 -15.57 23.63
C THR A 303 -14.86 -15.51 23.41
N GLN A 304 -14.15 -16.62 23.67
CA GLN A 304 -12.72 -16.72 23.41
C GLN A 304 -12.41 -16.60 21.91
N ASN A 305 -13.19 -17.26 21.05
CA ASN A 305 -13.00 -17.19 19.60
C ASN A 305 -13.25 -15.78 19.04
N VAL A 306 -14.28 -15.08 19.52
CA VAL A 306 -14.55 -13.69 19.14
C VAL A 306 -13.38 -12.78 19.53
N SER A 307 -12.85 -12.91 20.75
CA SER A 307 -11.69 -12.12 21.18
C SER A 307 -10.43 -12.41 20.35
N ALA A 308 -10.19 -13.68 19.99
CA ALA A 308 -9.08 -14.06 19.13
C ALA A 308 -9.22 -13.46 17.72
N LEU A 309 -10.42 -13.46 17.16
CA LEU A 309 -10.71 -12.86 15.85
C LEU A 309 -10.54 -11.33 15.87
N GLU A 310 -10.96 -10.67 16.94
CA GLU A 310 -10.73 -9.22 17.12
C GLU A 310 -9.24 -8.86 17.15
N LYS A 311 -8.44 -9.64 17.89
CA LYS A 311 -6.98 -9.46 17.91
C LYS A 311 -6.36 -9.69 16.54
N PHE A 312 -6.82 -10.71 15.81
CA PHE A 312 -6.37 -10.97 14.45
C PHE A 312 -6.72 -9.80 13.51
N ARG A 313 -7.97 -9.29 13.58
CA ARG A 313 -8.41 -8.12 12.81
C ARG A 313 -7.53 -6.90 13.09
N GLN A 314 -7.31 -6.56 14.35
CA GLN A 314 -6.45 -5.43 14.74
C GLN A 314 -5.02 -5.61 14.23
N ASN A 315 -4.47 -6.82 14.29
CA ASN A 315 -3.14 -7.11 13.76
C ASN A 315 -3.07 -6.88 12.23
N VAL A 316 -4.08 -7.35 11.48
CA VAL A 316 -4.14 -7.13 10.02
C VAL A 316 -4.30 -5.65 9.70
N GLU A 317 -5.19 -4.93 10.41
CA GLU A 317 -5.39 -3.50 10.25
C GLU A 317 -4.09 -2.73 10.52
N ASN A 318 -3.35 -3.08 11.58
CA ASN A 318 -2.06 -2.46 11.90
C ASN A 318 -1.00 -2.73 10.83
N ARG A 319 -0.92 -3.97 10.32
CA ARG A 319 0.00 -4.33 9.24
C ARG A 319 -0.31 -3.58 7.95
N LEU A 320 -1.59 -3.52 7.56
CA LEU A 320 -2.05 -2.79 6.38
C LEU A 320 -1.76 -1.29 6.52
N THR A 321 -2.06 -0.73 7.69
CA THR A 321 -1.81 0.67 8.04
C THR A 321 -0.34 1.03 8.01
N ASN A 322 0.54 0.12 8.42
CA ASN A 322 1.99 0.27 8.32
C ASN A 322 2.43 0.17 6.86
N MET A 323 1.98 -0.84 6.12
CA MET A 323 2.30 -1.00 4.70
C MET A 323 1.90 0.22 3.88
N LYS A 324 0.73 0.81 4.14
CA LYS A 324 0.28 2.05 3.49
C LYS A 324 1.28 3.19 3.66
N LEU A 325 1.79 3.41 4.87
CA LEU A 325 2.78 4.48 5.15
C LEU A 325 4.12 4.26 4.45
N LEU A 326 4.41 3.01 4.12
CA LEU A 326 5.68 2.60 3.53
C LEU A 326 5.63 2.61 2.01
N MET A 327 4.43 2.41 1.48
CA MET A 327 4.19 2.39 0.05
C MET A 327 3.83 3.77 -0.49
N PHE A 328 3.28 4.67 0.34
CA PHE A 328 2.68 5.89 -0.15
C PHE A 328 3.08 7.17 0.59
N LEU A 329 3.14 8.26 -0.16
CA LEU A 329 2.97 9.61 0.37
C LEU A 329 1.50 10.02 0.17
N GLU A 330 0.90 10.63 1.19
CA GLU A 330 -0.53 10.96 1.23
C GLU A 330 -0.76 12.45 0.96
N ILE A 331 -1.77 12.74 0.12
CA ILE A 331 -2.38 14.06 -0.06
C ILE A 331 -3.83 13.95 0.35
N VAL A 332 -4.27 14.86 1.21
CA VAL A 332 -5.68 14.95 1.61
C VAL A 332 -6.31 16.12 0.88
N ASP A 333 -7.31 15.84 0.04
CA ASP A 333 -8.27 16.84 -0.43
C ASP A 333 -9.60 16.70 0.33
N THR A 334 -10.43 17.74 0.27
CA THR A 334 -11.76 17.82 0.89
C THR A 334 -12.70 16.68 0.51
N LYS A 335 -12.56 16.10 -0.69
CA LYS A 335 -13.45 15.04 -1.19
C LYS A 335 -12.78 13.67 -1.28
N THR A 336 -11.47 13.64 -1.54
CA THR A 336 -10.76 12.42 -1.91
C THR A 336 -9.35 12.44 -1.36
N ASN A 337 -8.81 11.27 -1.01
CA ASN A 337 -7.39 11.16 -0.65
C ASN A 337 -6.61 10.61 -1.83
N TYR A 338 -5.49 11.25 -2.15
CA TYR A 338 -4.56 10.78 -3.17
C TYR A 338 -3.32 10.19 -2.50
N TYR A 339 -2.82 9.07 -3.03
CA TYR A 339 -1.66 8.38 -2.51
C TYR A 339 -0.67 8.12 -3.63
N ILE A 340 0.51 8.73 -3.61
CA ILE A 340 1.56 8.45 -4.59
C ILE A 340 2.49 7.35 -4.10
N SER A 341 2.81 6.39 -4.95
CA SER A 341 3.73 5.33 -4.61
C SER A 341 5.15 5.88 -4.38
N ILE A 342 5.80 5.42 -3.31
CA ILE A 342 7.21 5.72 -3.04
C ILE A 342 8.11 4.93 -3.99
N PHE A 343 7.72 3.68 -4.29
CA PHE A 343 8.45 2.79 -5.19
C PHE A 343 7.95 2.90 -6.63
N ASP A 344 8.82 2.54 -7.57
CA ASP A 344 8.52 2.49 -8.99
C ASP A 344 7.98 1.10 -9.36
N PHE A 345 7.02 1.07 -10.27
CA PHE A 345 6.34 -0.14 -10.72
C PHE A 345 6.38 -0.21 -12.24
N SER A 346 6.61 -1.41 -12.75
CA SER A 346 6.70 -1.66 -14.19
C SER A 346 5.37 -2.11 -14.80
N HIS A 347 4.32 -2.37 -14.01
CA HIS A 347 3.10 -2.99 -14.49
C HIS A 347 1.83 -2.32 -13.90
N VAL A 348 0.97 -1.80 -14.79
CA VAL A 348 -0.27 -1.09 -14.39
C VAL A 348 -1.23 -1.92 -13.54
N LYS A 349 -1.42 -3.21 -13.87
CA LYS A 349 -2.29 -4.12 -13.12
C LYS A 349 -1.84 -4.30 -11.67
N VAL A 350 -0.53 -4.29 -11.40
CA VAL A 350 0.01 -4.35 -10.03
C VAL A 350 -0.27 -3.05 -9.30
N ALA A 351 -0.08 -1.90 -9.95
CA ALA A 351 -0.40 -0.60 -9.39
C ALA A 351 -1.90 -0.48 -9.04
N GLN A 352 -2.78 -0.86 -9.99
CA GLN A 352 -4.23 -0.90 -9.79
C GLN A 352 -4.63 -1.81 -8.62
N ALA A 353 -4.15 -3.07 -8.60
CA ALA A 353 -4.43 -4.00 -7.51
C ALA A 353 -3.93 -3.48 -6.16
N THR A 354 -2.81 -2.73 -6.16
CA THR A 354 -2.30 -2.09 -4.94
C THR A 354 -3.24 -0.99 -4.48
N CYS A 355 -3.75 -0.13 -5.38
CA CYS A 355 -4.74 0.87 -5.00
C CYS A 355 -6.01 0.25 -4.43
N GLU A 356 -6.50 -0.83 -5.04
CA GLU A 356 -7.69 -1.58 -4.58
C GLU A 356 -7.49 -2.17 -3.18
N LEU A 357 -6.28 -2.66 -2.87
CA LEU A 357 -5.93 -3.16 -1.53
C LEU A 357 -6.10 -2.10 -0.44
N PHE A 358 -5.97 -0.82 -0.77
CA PHE A 358 -6.18 0.30 0.15
C PHE A 358 -7.54 0.99 -0.01
N GLY A 359 -8.47 0.35 -0.73
CA GLY A 359 -9.84 0.82 -0.91
C GLY A 359 -9.99 1.93 -1.94
N GLY A 360 -9.03 2.05 -2.87
CA GLY A 360 -9.06 3.02 -3.96
C GLY A 360 -8.87 2.38 -5.33
N TYR A 361 -8.48 3.20 -6.30
CA TYR A 361 -8.15 2.82 -7.67
C TYR A 361 -7.05 3.75 -8.20
N LEU A 362 -6.44 3.46 -9.36
CA LEU A 362 -5.52 4.41 -9.99
C LEU A 362 -6.26 5.72 -10.29
N ALA A 363 -5.65 6.86 -9.94
CA ALA A 363 -6.34 8.14 -9.94
C ALA A 363 -6.97 8.49 -11.29
N GLU A 364 -8.25 8.87 -11.24
CA GLU A 364 -9.03 9.31 -12.39
C GLU A 364 -9.12 10.83 -12.31
N ILE A 365 -8.35 11.54 -13.14
CA ILE A 365 -8.28 13.00 -13.10
C ILE A 365 -9.46 13.56 -13.87
N ASP A 366 -10.49 14.01 -13.15
CA ASP A 366 -11.79 14.33 -13.75
C ASP A 366 -12.00 15.84 -13.97
N SER A 367 -11.08 16.67 -13.49
CA SER A 367 -11.20 18.13 -13.55
C SER A 367 -9.84 18.84 -13.63
N LEU A 368 -9.86 20.12 -14.01
CA LEU A 368 -8.69 20.99 -13.95
C LEU A 368 -8.19 21.15 -12.50
N GLU A 369 -9.11 21.32 -11.54
CA GLU A 369 -8.72 21.48 -10.13
C GLU A 369 -7.98 20.25 -9.59
N GLU A 370 -8.45 19.04 -9.92
CA GLU A 370 -7.78 17.79 -9.53
C GLU A 370 -6.42 17.64 -10.22
N PHE A 371 -6.34 17.99 -11.51
CA PHE A 371 -5.08 17.98 -12.24
C PHE A 371 -4.05 18.91 -11.60
N GLU A 372 -4.43 20.15 -11.30
CA GLU A 372 -3.54 21.12 -10.65
C GLU A 372 -3.13 20.66 -9.25
N LEU A 373 -4.05 20.07 -8.47
CA LEU A 373 -3.73 19.51 -7.16
C LEU A 373 -2.67 18.41 -7.26
N VAL A 374 -2.86 17.46 -8.18
CA VAL A 374 -1.96 16.33 -8.38
C VAL A 374 -0.60 16.79 -8.91
N VAL A 375 -0.57 17.71 -9.88
CA VAL A 375 0.68 18.30 -10.42
C VAL A 375 1.43 19.09 -9.35
N ASN A 376 0.76 19.94 -8.58
CA ASN A 376 1.41 20.73 -7.52
C ASN A 376 2.04 19.82 -6.47
N PHE A 377 1.42 18.69 -6.18
CA PHE A 377 2.01 17.70 -5.31
C PHE A 377 3.23 17.03 -5.94
N PHE A 378 3.19 16.68 -7.22
CA PHE A 378 4.37 16.15 -7.92
C PHE A 378 5.52 17.14 -7.90
N LEU A 379 5.26 18.43 -8.12
CA LEU A 379 6.27 19.48 -7.99
C LEU A 379 6.83 19.54 -6.56
N GLY A 380 5.97 19.48 -5.54
CA GLY A 380 6.40 19.44 -4.15
C GLY A 380 7.27 18.23 -3.79
N VAL A 381 7.00 17.07 -4.37
CA VAL A 381 7.69 15.81 -4.09
C VAL A 381 8.96 15.63 -4.94
N PHE A 382 8.93 15.99 -6.22
CA PHE A 382 9.96 15.66 -7.21
C PHE A 382 10.81 16.85 -7.68
N ASP A 383 10.36 18.09 -7.49
CA ASP A 383 11.12 19.28 -7.91
C ASP A 383 12.09 19.75 -6.82
N GLN A 384 11.94 19.24 -5.58
CA GLN A 384 12.84 19.55 -4.47
C GLN A 384 14.12 18.69 -4.45
N SER A 385 14.20 17.66 -5.29
CA SER A 385 15.46 16.99 -5.58
C SER A 385 16.25 17.88 -6.55
N GLY A 386 16.78 19.00 -6.03
CA GLY A 386 17.61 19.92 -6.81
C GLY A 386 18.59 19.12 -7.65
N GLU A 387 18.59 19.39 -8.95
CA GLU A 387 19.36 18.73 -10.01
C GLU A 387 20.57 17.98 -9.46
N ASP A 388 20.40 16.71 -9.06
CA ASP A 388 21.56 15.89 -8.79
C ASP A 388 22.12 15.56 -10.17
N PRO A 389 23.24 16.19 -10.60
CA PRO A 389 23.75 16.05 -11.95
C PRO A 389 24.23 14.62 -12.24
N SER A 390 24.24 13.76 -11.22
CA SER A 390 24.69 12.38 -11.29
C SER A 390 23.57 11.35 -11.43
N LEU A 391 22.29 11.74 -11.26
CA LEU A 391 21.19 10.85 -11.60
C LEU A 391 21.02 10.85 -13.13
N PRO A 392 21.16 9.69 -13.79
CA PRO A 392 21.03 9.61 -15.24
C PRO A 392 19.68 10.18 -15.65
N SER A 393 19.71 11.07 -16.63
CA SER A 393 18.58 11.78 -17.25
C SER A 393 17.46 10.86 -17.76
N ASP A 394 17.71 9.55 -17.72
CA ASP A 394 16.93 8.47 -18.32
C ASP A 394 15.98 7.79 -17.32
N VAL A 395 16.04 8.09 -16.02
CA VAL A 395 14.99 7.66 -15.09
C VAL A 395 13.81 8.60 -15.29
N THR A 396 13.02 8.32 -16.32
CA THR A 396 11.81 9.06 -16.66
C THR A 396 10.85 9.02 -15.47
N GLU A 397 10.85 10.09 -14.68
CA GLU A 397 9.93 10.35 -13.57
C GLU A 397 8.50 10.52 -14.13
N GLY A 398 7.90 9.38 -14.47
CA GLY A 398 6.51 9.23 -14.85
C GLY A 398 5.69 8.77 -13.65
N VAL A 399 4.46 9.27 -13.56
CA VAL A 399 3.46 8.86 -12.59
C VAL A 399 2.24 8.31 -13.31
N LEU A 400 1.99 7.02 -13.15
CA LEU A 400 0.89 6.29 -13.75
C LEU A 400 -0.44 6.68 -13.10
N ILE A 401 -1.44 6.92 -13.94
CA ILE A 401 -2.82 7.27 -13.54
C ILE A 401 -3.83 6.32 -14.21
N GLY A 402 -5.11 6.45 -13.86
CA GLY A 402 -6.18 5.52 -14.20
C GLY A 402 -6.65 5.55 -15.66
N GLY A 403 -5.99 6.28 -16.57
CA GLY A 403 -6.37 6.35 -17.98
C GLY A 403 -5.84 5.20 -18.84
N THR A 404 -6.64 4.73 -19.80
CA THR A 404 -6.26 3.69 -20.76
C THR A 404 -7.12 3.72 -22.02
N ASP A 405 -6.58 3.22 -23.12
CA ASP A 405 -7.29 2.87 -24.35
C ASP A 405 -7.07 1.40 -24.74
N GLU A 406 -6.68 0.52 -23.80
CA GLU A 406 -6.36 -0.90 -24.04
C GLU A 406 -7.47 -1.68 -24.76
N GLU A 407 -8.74 -1.35 -24.53
CA GLU A 407 -9.85 -2.05 -25.19
C GLU A 407 -10.26 -1.43 -26.53
N ASP A 408 -9.95 -0.15 -26.78
CA ASP A 408 -10.36 0.61 -27.97
C ASP A 408 -9.32 1.69 -28.29
N GLU A 409 -8.37 1.39 -29.19
CA GLU A 409 -7.27 2.28 -29.59
C GLU A 409 -7.76 3.71 -29.91
N GLY A 410 -7.15 4.70 -29.25
CA GLY A 410 -7.49 6.11 -29.41
C GLY A 410 -8.76 6.57 -28.65
N GLN A 411 -9.46 5.66 -27.96
CA GLN A 411 -10.57 5.98 -27.05
C GLN A 411 -10.12 5.86 -25.60
N TRP A 412 -9.63 6.96 -25.06
CA TRP A 412 -9.12 7.01 -23.69
C TRP A 412 -10.25 7.07 -22.65
N ARG A 413 -10.27 6.08 -21.77
CA ARG A 413 -11.23 5.92 -20.68
C ARG A 413 -10.53 5.70 -19.35
N THR A 414 -11.28 5.92 -18.30
CA THR A 414 -10.90 5.53 -16.94
C THR A 414 -10.97 4.02 -16.77
N ARG A 415 -10.05 3.45 -15.97
CA ARG A 415 -9.98 2.00 -15.71
C ARG A 415 -11.02 1.51 -14.72
N PHE A 416 -11.35 2.30 -13.70
CA PHE A 416 -12.23 1.86 -12.63
C PHE A 416 -13.68 2.29 -12.88
N SER A 417 -13.93 3.49 -13.40
CA SER A 417 -15.28 4.02 -13.66
C SER A 417 -15.75 3.96 -15.12
N PRO A 418 -15.35 2.94 -15.91
CA PRO A 418 -15.22 2.92 -17.38
C PRO A 418 -15.95 4.04 -18.14
N LYS A 419 -15.49 5.27 -17.96
CA LYS A 419 -16.01 6.48 -18.60
C LYS A 419 -14.91 7.07 -19.46
N ASN A 420 -15.28 7.79 -20.51
CA ASN A 420 -14.32 8.62 -21.24
C ASN A 420 -13.66 9.59 -20.26
N LEU A 421 -12.36 9.81 -20.39
CA LEU A 421 -11.63 10.76 -19.56
C LEU A 421 -12.23 12.16 -19.77
N PRO A 422 -12.88 12.76 -18.75
CA PRO A 422 -13.56 14.03 -18.92
C PRO A 422 -12.57 15.20 -18.99
N TYR A 423 -11.34 14.99 -18.50
CA TYR A 423 -10.26 15.96 -18.52
C TYR A 423 -8.96 15.31 -18.96
N ILE A 424 -8.32 15.88 -19.99
CA ILE A 424 -7.06 15.37 -20.53
C ILE A 424 -6.16 16.51 -20.97
N VAL A 425 -4.90 16.48 -20.56
CA VAL A 425 -3.90 17.49 -20.93
C VAL A 425 -2.73 16.76 -21.56
N TRP A 426 -2.82 16.54 -22.86
CA TRP A 426 -1.74 15.88 -23.60
C TRP A 426 -0.48 16.73 -23.65
N SER A 427 0.68 16.08 -23.62
CA SER A 427 1.92 16.70 -24.08
C SER A 427 1.88 16.93 -25.60
N SER A 428 2.82 17.73 -26.13
CA SER A 428 2.88 18.06 -27.57
C SER A 428 2.95 16.85 -28.50
N ASP A 429 3.51 15.74 -28.01
CA ASP A 429 3.78 14.53 -28.80
C ASP A 429 2.86 13.35 -28.42
N SER A 430 1.81 13.61 -27.64
CA SER A 430 0.88 12.58 -27.14
C SER A 430 -0.60 12.87 -27.52
N PRO A 431 -1.46 11.84 -27.63
CA PRO A 431 -1.08 10.43 -27.60
C PRO A 431 -0.25 10.09 -28.85
N SER A 432 0.74 9.23 -28.68
CA SER A 432 1.55 8.78 -29.81
C SER A 432 0.72 7.88 -30.72
N LYS A 433 1.15 7.71 -31.98
CA LYS A 433 0.47 6.80 -32.94
C LYS A 433 0.80 5.32 -32.70
N ASP A 434 1.47 5.01 -31.60
CA ASP A 434 1.96 3.67 -31.27
C ASP A 434 0.91 2.91 -30.47
N THR A 435 0.29 1.93 -31.12
CA THR A 435 -0.79 1.10 -30.56
C THR A 435 -0.35 0.15 -29.44
N SER A 436 0.93 0.19 -29.05
CA SER A 436 1.46 -0.57 -27.91
C SER A 436 1.45 0.21 -26.60
N LYS A 437 1.07 1.50 -26.64
CA LYS A 437 1.19 2.43 -25.51
C LYS A 437 -0.14 2.75 -24.85
N ASN A 438 -0.76 1.74 -24.26
CA ASN A 438 -2.18 1.87 -23.91
C ASN A 438 -2.45 2.37 -22.48
N CYS A 439 -1.45 2.98 -21.83
CA CYS A 439 -1.50 3.43 -20.44
C CYS A 439 -1.13 4.90 -20.29
N LEU A 440 -1.92 5.62 -19.50
CA LEU A 440 -1.74 7.05 -19.27
C LEU A 440 -0.76 7.32 -18.14
N VAL A 441 0.23 8.18 -18.39
CA VAL A 441 1.26 8.57 -17.42
C VAL A 441 1.50 10.07 -17.50
N MET A 442 1.67 10.72 -16.35
CA MET A 442 2.08 12.13 -16.24
C MET A 442 3.60 12.19 -16.11
N ARG A 443 4.30 12.96 -16.97
CA ARG A 443 5.78 12.96 -17.01
C ARG A 443 6.39 14.29 -16.66
N LYS A 444 7.43 14.28 -15.81
CA LYS A 444 8.21 15.48 -15.45
C LYS A 444 8.77 16.24 -16.66
N ASN A 445 9.40 15.54 -17.59
CA ASN A 445 9.97 16.15 -18.81
C ASN A 445 8.93 16.66 -19.81
N ALA A 446 7.65 16.38 -19.57
CA ALA A 446 6.51 16.93 -20.29
C ALA A 446 5.73 17.95 -19.44
N GLU A 447 6.37 18.59 -18.45
CA GLU A 447 5.73 19.52 -17.51
C GLU A 447 4.53 18.89 -16.77
N TRP A 448 4.66 17.61 -16.41
CA TRP A 448 3.61 16.78 -15.82
C TRP A 448 2.33 16.63 -16.67
N LYS A 449 2.39 16.96 -17.96
CA LYS A 449 1.32 16.64 -18.91
C LYS A 449 1.23 15.14 -19.15
N MET A 450 0.07 14.72 -19.61
CA MET A 450 -0.27 13.33 -19.85
C MET A 450 0.39 12.84 -21.14
N THR A 451 0.91 11.63 -21.10
CA THR A 451 1.54 10.91 -22.20
C THR A 451 1.09 9.46 -22.17
N ASP A 452 1.17 8.80 -23.31
CA ASP A 452 0.88 7.38 -23.45
C ASP A 452 2.16 6.54 -23.31
N GLN A 453 2.08 5.40 -22.63
CA GLN A 453 3.19 4.47 -22.47
C GLN A 453 2.74 3.01 -22.49
N PRO A 454 3.65 2.05 -22.74
CA PRO A 454 3.33 0.64 -22.59
C PRO A 454 2.87 0.34 -21.17
N CYS A 455 1.77 -0.40 -21.04
CA CYS A 455 1.21 -0.78 -19.74
C CYS A 455 2.10 -1.70 -18.89
N GLN A 456 3.06 -2.33 -19.56
CA GLN A 456 4.16 -3.05 -18.97
C GLN A 456 5.48 -2.49 -19.50
N ASN A 457 6.19 -1.72 -18.69
CA ASN A 457 7.45 -1.09 -19.06
C ASN A 457 8.54 -1.36 -18.01
N PRO A 458 9.24 -2.50 -18.09
CA PRO A 458 10.31 -2.82 -17.14
C PRO A 458 11.54 -1.92 -17.31
N LYS A 459 11.68 -1.23 -18.46
CA LYS A 459 12.83 -0.34 -18.73
C LYS A 459 12.67 1.04 -18.12
N SER A 460 11.43 1.46 -17.89
CA SER A 460 11.09 2.72 -17.23
C SER A 460 9.99 2.44 -16.22
N PRO A 461 10.33 1.85 -15.06
CA PRO A 461 9.35 1.70 -13.99
C PRO A 461 8.88 3.10 -13.57
N THR A 462 7.59 3.25 -13.33
CA THR A 462 6.97 4.54 -13.00
C THR A 462 6.31 4.46 -11.64
N LYS A 463 6.23 5.58 -10.93
CA LYS A 463 5.37 5.68 -9.76
C LYS A 463 3.91 5.61 -10.20
N PHE A 464 2.99 5.51 -9.26
CA PHE A 464 1.57 5.60 -9.54
C PHE A 464 0.85 6.37 -8.45
N VAL A 465 -0.32 6.94 -8.79
CA VAL A 465 -1.18 7.59 -7.81
C VAL A 465 -2.46 6.81 -7.68
N CYS A 466 -2.82 6.50 -6.44
CA CYS A 466 -4.13 6.01 -6.09
C CYS A 466 -5.04 7.16 -5.68
N GLU A 467 -6.30 7.01 -6.01
CA GLU A 467 -7.41 7.81 -5.52
C GLU A 467 -8.27 6.93 -4.61
N VAL A 468 -8.49 7.37 -3.36
CA VAL A 468 -9.29 6.66 -2.37
C VAL A 468 -10.46 7.54 -1.96
N PRO A 469 -11.70 7.19 -2.36
CA PRO A 469 -12.88 7.93 -1.98
C PRO A 469 -13.04 8.02 -0.46
N ASN A 470 -13.34 9.21 0.06
CA ASN A 470 -13.70 9.35 1.46
C ASN A 470 -14.98 8.56 1.75
N LYS A 471 -14.92 7.59 2.68
CA LYS A 471 -16.12 6.90 3.17
C LYS A 471 -16.99 7.94 3.87
N LYS A 472 -18.15 8.24 3.29
CA LYS A 472 -19.16 9.12 3.88
C LYS A 472 -19.80 8.49 5.11
#